data_AF-A0A8H7SR14-F1
#
_entry.id   AF-A0A8H7SR14-F1
#
_cell.length_a   1.000
_cell.length_b   1.000
_cell.length_c   1.000
_cell.angle_alpha   90.00
_cell.angle_beta   90.00
_cell.angle_gamma   90.00
#
_symmetry.space_group_name_H-M   'P 1'
#
loop_
_entity.id
_entity.type
_entity.pdbx_description
1 polymer ?
#
loop_
_entity_poly.entity_id
_entity_poly.type
_entity_poly.pdbx_seq_one_letter_code
_entity_poly.pdbx_strand_id
1 'polypeptide(L)'
;MMNLAQKAFSGFYSTNDLNGPDGLTLEMVLSNTIEFPFRLQDFSDYLTQTYCNENLLFYQSVVDYKEKCNIYFNFNNDQQVLLVDGISLFDFTSNQAHLLSPKEATWFQTLKDLFEIILSTFILNDAPQEINLPYEIRHQLLQSYQLQQSYHPILLYPACTAIIELLRISAFIPFATDPNRLSLYQKKLSSTQVEPSFLKSRNSSKINLLEANQY
;
A
#
# COMPACT_ATOMS: atom_id res chain seq x y z
N MET A 1 13.14 6.86 9.86
CA MET A 1 13.42 6.41 8.48
C MET A 1 12.09 6.38 7.74
N MET A 2 11.94 7.13 6.65
CA MET A 2 10.70 7.14 5.84
C MET A 2 10.49 5.79 5.15
N ASN A 3 9.24 5.32 5.10
CA ASN A 3 8.83 4.10 4.39
C ASN A 3 8.95 4.33 2.87
N LEU A 4 9.32 3.30 2.09
CA LEU A 4 9.39 3.37 0.61
C LEU A 4 8.09 3.88 -0.02
N ALA A 5 6.93 3.62 0.59
CA ALA A 5 5.64 4.18 0.18
C ALA A 5 5.58 5.71 0.30
N GLN A 6 6.21 6.30 1.32
CA GLN A 6 6.27 7.76 1.50
C GLN A 6 7.26 8.43 0.54
N LYS A 7 8.34 7.72 0.20
CA LYS A 7 9.38 8.25 -0.70
C LYS A 7 8.93 8.27 -2.17
N ALA A 8 8.07 7.35 -2.57
CA ALA A 8 7.55 7.27 -3.94
C ALA A 8 6.59 8.40 -4.33
N PHE A 9 6.06 9.16 -3.37
CA PHE A 9 4.93 10.08 -3.61
C PHE A 9 5.06 11.46 -2.96
N SER A 10 6.26 11.85 -2.50
CA SER A 10 6.51 13.14 -1.83
C SER A 10 6.23 14.40 -2.67
N GLY A 11 5.92 14.26 -3.97
CA GLY A 11 5.65 15.38 -4.90
C GLY A 11 4.18 15.71 -5.18
N PHE A 12 3.20 15.01 -4.59
CA PHE A 12 1.80 15.07 -5.06
C PHE A 12 0.75 15.46 -4.00
N TYR A 13 1.11 16.27 -3.01
CA TYR A 13 0.15 16.74 -2.01
C TYR A 13 -0.56 18.02 -2.44
N SER A 14 -1.83 17.90 -2.81
CA SER A 14 -2.81 18.98 -2.62
C SER A 14 -3.60 18.64 -1.37
N THR A 15 -3.18 19.19 -0.23
CA THR A 15 -3.92 19.12 1.03
C THR A 15 -5.21 19.92 0.87
N ASN A 16 -6.38 19.29 1.01
CA ASN A 16 -7.54 19.83 1.75
C ASN A 16 -8.66 18.76 1.84
N ASP A 17 -9.05 18.44 3.08
CA ASP A 17 -10.35 17.94 3.55
C ASP A 17 -10.84 16.48 3.37
N LEU A 18 -10.00 15.50 2.99
CA LEU A 18 -10.42 14.08 2.90
C LEU A 18 -9.63 13.13 3.84
N ASN A 19 -9.49 13.49 5.11
CA ASN A 19 -8.78 12.69 6.11
C ASN A 19 -9.75 12.01 7.10
N GLY A 20 -9.40 10.80 7.53
CA GLY A 20 -10.04 10.09 8.63
C GLY A 20 -9.68 10.67 10.02
N PRO A 21 -10.12 10.03 11.12
CA PRO A 21 -9.85 10.51 12.47
C PRO A 21 -8.35 10.72 12.72
N ASP A 22 -7.99 11.81 13.40
CA ASP A 22 -6.62 12.17 13.79
C ASP A 22 -5.59 12.20 12.63
N GLY A 23 -6.03 12.55 11.43
CA GLY A 23 -5.15 12.63 10.25
C GLY A 23 -4.85 11.26 9.61
N LEU A 24 -5.65 10.23 9.92
CA LEU A 24 -5.60 8.95 9.23
C LEU A 24 -5.82 9.15 7.72
N THR A 25 -4.92 8.63 6.91
CA THR A 25 -5.03 8.66 5.44
C THR A 25 -5.06 7.26 4.87
N LEU A 26 -5.61 7.12 3.67
CA LEU A 26 -5.61 5.85 2.94
C LEU A 26 -4.18 5.34 2.74
N GLU A 27 -3.24 6.23 2.46
CA GLU A 27 -1.81 5.92 2.28
C GLU A 27 -1.19 5.26 3.52
N MET A 28 -1.56 5.72 4.71
CA MET A 28 -1.08 5.12 5.96
C MET A 28 -1.62 3.69 6.14
N VAL A 29 -2.88 3.46 5.77
CA VAL A 29 -3.50 2.13 5.77
C VAL A 29 -2.82 1.22 4.74
N LEU A 30 -2.66 1.69 3.50
CA LEU A 30 -2.05 0.92 2.40
C LEU A 30 -0.56 0.61 2.64
N SER A 31 0.17 1.49 3.33
CA SER A 31 1.56 1.24 3.73
C SER A 31 1.69 0.28 4.93
N ASN A 32 0.57 -0.21 5.47
CA ASN A 32 0.48 -1.10 6.62
C ASN A 32 1.28 -0.59 7.85
N THR A 33 1.27 0.73 8.07
CA THR A 33 1.99 1.38 9.17
C THR A 33 1.12 1.67 10.38
N ILE A 34 -0.19 1.43 10.27
CA ILE A 34 -1.19 1.71 11.29
C ILE A 34 -1.60 0.42 11.98
N GLU A 35 -1.96 0.54 13.26
CA GLU A 35 -2.47 -0.57 14.05
C GLU A 35 -3.99 -0.71 14.01
N PHE A 36 -4.50 -1.80 14.59
CA PHE A 36 -5.94 -2.02 14.74
C PHE A 36 -6.59 -0.80 15.42
N PRO A 37 -7.77 -0.33 14.96
CA PRO A 37 -8.72 -0.96 14.02
C PRO A 37 -8.60 -0.52 12.55
N PHE A 38 -7.48 0.08 12.15
CA PHE A 38 -7.28 0.66 10.82
C PHE A 38 -6.06 0.06 10.07
N ARG A 39 -5.73 -1.21 10.33
CA ARG A 39 -4.65 -1.91 9.60
C ARG A 39 -5.04 -2.14 8.15
N LEU A 40 -4.07 -2.46 7.30
CA LEU A 40 -4.34 -2.92 5.94
C LEU A 40 -5.29 -4.12 5.92
N GLN A 41 -5.09 -5.08 6.82
CA GLN A 41 -5.98 -6.24 6.94
C GLN A 41 -7.42 -5.83 7.27
N ASP A 42 -7.59 -4.91 8.22
CA ASP A 42 -8.91 -4.41 8.62
C ASP A 42 -9.67 -3.79 7.44
N PHE A 43 -8.95 -3.08 6.57
CA PHE A 43 -9.48 -2.46 5.35
C PHE A 43 -9.77 -3.48 4.25
N SER A 44 -8.89 -4.47 4.06
CA SER A 44 -9.11 -5.58 3.13
C SER A 44 -10.35 -6.40 3.49
N ASP A 45 -10.55 -6.67 4.78
CA ASP A 45 -11.73 -7.38 5.28
C ASP A 45 -13.01 -6.58 5.03
N TYR A 46 -12.94 -5.25 5.23
CA TYR A 46 -14.04 -4.34 4.91
C TYR A 46 -14.39 -4.35 3.41
N LEU A 47 -13.40 -4.24 2.53
CA LEU A 47 -13.61 -4.26 1.07
C LEU A 47 -14.18 -5.59 0.56
N THR A 48 -13.82 -6.69 1.20
CA THR A 48 -14.36 -8.02 0.88
C THR A 48 -15.85 -8.09 1.19
N GLN A 49 -16.29 -7.47 2.29
CA GLN A 49 -17.70 -7.41 2.68
C GLN A 49 -18.52 -6.46 1.79
N THR A 50 -17.88 -5.42 1.25
CA THR A 50 -18.53 -4.44 0.35
C THR A 50 -18.38 -4.77 -1.13
N TYR A 51 -17.81 -5.94 -1.48
CA TYR A 51 -17.58 -6.39 -2.86
C TYR A 51 -16.78 -5.41 -3.73
N CYS A 52 -15.74 -4.77 -3.16
CA CYS A 52 -14.86 -3.83 -3.88
C CYS A 52 -13.37 -4.19 -3.74
N ASN A 53 -13.07 -5.46 -3.48
CA ASN A 53 -11.71 -5.92 -3.20
C ASN A 53 -10.82 -5.95 -4.45
N GLU A 54 -11.40 -6.04 -5.65
CA GLU A 54 -10.69 -5.99 -6.93
C GLU A 54 -9.84 -4.73 -7.09
N ASN A 55 -10.32 -3.58 -6.58
CA ASN A 55 -9.57 -2.32 -6.60
C ASN A 55 -8.29 -2.39 -5.76
N LEU A 56 -8.35 -3.02 -4.59
CA LEU A 56 -7.19 -3.21 -3.72
C LEU A 56 -6.22 -4.24 -4.31
N LEU A 57 -6.73 -5.35 -4.87
CA LEU A 57 -5.92 -6.37 -5.52
C LEU A 57 -5.17 -5.83 -6.75
N PHE A 58 -5.85 -5.01 -7.57
CA PHE A 58 -5.23 -4.31 -8.68
C PHE A 58 -4.10 -3.40 -8.18
N TYR A 59 -4.38 -2.55 -7.18
CA TYR A 59 -3.37 -1.67 -6.59
C TYR A 59 -2.14 -2.44 -6.10
N GLN A 60 -2.34 -3.51 -5.34
CA GLN A 60 -1.26 -4.37 -4.83
C GLN A 60 -0.45 -5.01 -5.96
N SER A 61 -1.11 -5.45 -7.03
CA SER A 61 -0.45 -6.03 -8.19
C SER A 61 0.42 -5.01 -8.95
N VAL A 62 -0.05 -3.75 -9.06
CA VAL A 62 0.75 -2.65 -9.65
C VAL A 62 1.96 -2.31 -8.76
N VAL A 63 1.79 -2.30 -7.43
CA VAL A 63 2.89 -2.08 -6.49
C VAL A 63 3.94 -3.19 -6.58
N ASP A 64 3.53 -4.45 -6.55
CA ASP A 64 4.45 -5.60 -6.70
C ASP A 64 5.18 -5.56 -8.05
N TYR A 65 4.46 -5.25 -9.13
CA TYR A 65 5.05 -5.09 -10.46
C TYR A 65 6.16 -4.03 -10.47
N LYS A 66 5.86 -2.84 -9.91
CA LYS A 66 6.80 -1.74 -9.80
C LYS A 66 8.02 -2.10 -8.95
N GLU A 67 7.82 -2.80 -7.84
CA GLU A 67 8.91 -3.27 -6.99
C GLU A 67 9.82 -4.24 -7.75
N LYS A 68 9.25 -5.16 -8.55
CA LYS A 68 10.06 -6.06 -9.39
C LYS A 68 10.82 -5.32 -10.49
N CYS A 69 10.22 -4.31 -11.13
CA CYS A 69 10.96 -3.44 -12.06
C CYS A 69 12.16 -2.78 -11.38
N ASN A 70 11.99 -2.29 -10.15
CA ASN A 70 13.08 -1.72 -9.37
C ASN A 70 14.14 -2.77 -9.00
N ILE A 71 13.74 -3.96 -8.54
CA ILE A 71 14.67 -5.03 -8.16
C ILE A 71 15.50 -5.51 -9.36
N TYR A 72 14.89 -5.67 -10.54
CA TYR A 72 15.58 -6.21 -11.72
C TYR A 72 16.42 -5.17 -12.45
N PHE A 73 15.96 -3.92 -12.51
CA PHE A 73 16.57 -2.90 -13.36
C PHE A 73 16.99 -1.63 -12.60
N ASN A 74 16.90 -1.61 -11.27
CA ASN A 74 17.15 -0.43 -10.44
C ASN A 74 16.31 0.79 -10.91
N PHE A 75 15.11 0.51 -11.39
CA PHE A 75 14.19 1.49 -11.94
C PHE A 75 13.67 2.43 -10.85
N ASN A 76 13.98 3.72 -10.99
CA ASN A 76 13.41 4.80 -10.19
C ASN A 76 12.39 5.58 -11.03
N ASN A 77 11.29 6.04 -10.41
CA ASN A 77 10.16 6.68 -11.13
C ASN A 77 10.55 7.92 -11.94
N ASP A 78 11.70 8.53 -11.66
CA ASP A 78 12.21 9.72 -12.35
C ASP A 78 12.94 9.38 -13.66
N GLN A 79 13.23 8.10 -13.91
CA GLN A 79 13.92 7.63 -15.12
C GLN A 79 12.92 6.99 -16.06
N GLN A 80 12.76 7.54 -17.27
CA GLN A 80 11.94 6.95 -18.33
C GLN A 80 12.70 5.88 -19.14
N VAL A 81 14.02 5.86 -19.01
CA VAL A 81 14.93 4.99 -19.77
C VAL A 81 16.06 4.53 -18.86
N LEU A 82 16.48 3.28 -19.02
CA LEU A 82 17.55 2.65 -18.27
C LEU A 82 18.80 2.53 -19.13
N LEU A 83 19.97 2.73 -18.52
CA LEU A 83 21.25 2.44 -19.14
C LEU A 83 21.62 0.98 -18.85
N VAL A 84 21.51 0.12 -19.87
CA VAL A 84 21.96 -1.27 -19.88
C VAL A 84 23.41 -1.30 -20.38
N ASP A 85 24.25 -2.11 -19.73
CA ASP A 85 25.69 -2.20 -19.98
C ASP A 85 26.44 -0.85 -19.94
N GLY A 86 25.85 0.16 -19.29
CA GLY A 86 26.38 1.53 -19.18
C GLY A 86 26.26 2.38 -20.44
N ILE A 87 25.65 1.89 -21.52
CA ILE A 87 25.61 2.58 -22.83
C ILE A 87 24.25 2.50 -23.50
N SER A 88 23.61 1.32 -23.49
CA SER A 88 22.38 1.06 -24.24
C SER A 88 21.15 1.57 -23.49
N LEU A 89 20.24 2.26 -24.17
CA LEU A 89 18.98 2.69 -23.58
C LEU A 89 17.93 1.58 -23.70
N PHE A 90 17.35 1.18 -22.57
CA PHE A 90 16.24 0.24 -22.48
C PHE A 90 15.02 0.91 -21.86
N ASP A 91 13.90 0.89 -22.58
CA ASP A 91 12.64 1.57 -22.22
C ASP A 91 11.49 0.60 -21.92
N PHE A 92 11.80 -0.67 -21.61
CA PHE A 92 10.82 -1.74 -21.36
C PHE A 92 9.94 -2.10 -22.57
N THR A 93 10.41 -1.87 -23.80
CA THR A 93 9.73 -2.32 -25.02
C THR A 93 10.26 -3.66 -25.53
N SER A 94 9.37 -4.44 -26.17
CA SER A 94 9.77 -5.74 -26.74
C SER A 94 10.77 -5.63 -27.90
N ASN A 95 10.75 -4.54 -28.67
CA ASN A 95 11.70 -4.35 -29.77
C ASN A 95 13.13 -4.08 -29.25
N GLN A 96 13.31 -3.60 -28.03
CA GLN A 96 14.63 -3.40 -27.39
C GLN A 96 15.10 -4.59 -26.55
N ALA A 97 14.32 -5.66 -26.44
CA ALA A 97 14.69 -6.85 -25.66
C ALA A 97 16.01 -7.50 -26.10
N HIS A 98 16.43 -7.29 -27.36
CA HIS A 98 17.69 -7.78 -27.90
C HIS A 98 18.93 -7.08 -27.32
N LEU A 99 18.76 -5.92 -26.67
CA LEU A 99 19.83 -5.17 -26.01
C LEU A 99 20.17 -5.73 -24.62
N LEU A 100 19.38 -6.69 -24.12
CA LEU A 100 19.51 -7.23 -22.78
C LEU A 100 20.47 -8.42 -22.74
N SER A 101 21.22 -8.55 -21.65
CA SER A 101 21.94 -9.79 -21.34
C SER A 101 20.96 -10.96 -21.15
N PRO A 102 21.39 -12.24 -21.25
CA PRO A 102 20.50 -13.39 -21.05
C PRO A 102 19.77 -13.39 -19.69
N LYS A 103 20.41 -12.84 -18.66
CA LYS A 103 19.84 -12.70 -17.32
C LYS A 103 18.74 -11.64 -17.31
N GLU A 104 19.00 -10.47 -17.86
CA GLU A 104 18.02 -9.38 -17.96
C GLU A 104 16.86 -9.72 -18.88
N ALA A 105 17.09 -10.48 -19.95
CA ALA A 105 16.03 -10.97 -20.82
C ALA A 105 15.05 -11.89 -20.05
N THR A 106 15.57 -12.72 -19.13
CA THR A 106 14.73 -13.56 -18.26
C THR A 106 13.90 -12.73 -17.29
N TRP A 107 14.51 -11.70 -16.69
CA TRP A 107 13.81 -10.75 -15.84
C TRP A 107 12.74 -9.99 -16.60
N PHE A 108 13.06 -9.50 -17.79
CA PHE A 108 12.10 -8.77 -18.62
C PHE A 108 10.94 -9.66 -19.05
N GLN A 109 11.19 -10.94 -19.39
CA GLN A 109 10.10 -11.88 -19.66
C GLN A 109 9.17 -12.05 -18.46
N THR A 110 9.74 -12.17 -17.24
CA THR A 110 8.94 -12.23 -16.01
C THR A 110 8.07 -10.98 -15.84
N LEU A 111 8.61 -9.79 -16.13
CA LEU A 111 7.85 -8.55 -16.08
C LEU A 111 6.74 -8.49 -17.14
N LYS A 112 7.00 -8.99 -18.37
CA LYS A 112 5.96 -9.09 -19.40
C LYS A 112 4.80 -9.93 -18.89
N ASP A 113 5.09 -11.14 -18.39
CA ASP A 113 4.07 -12.06 -17.91
C ASP A 113 3.22 -11.44 -16.79
N LEU A 114 3.86 -10.73 -15.83
CA LEU A 114 3.14 -10.03 -14.76
C LEU A 114 2.26 -8.90 -15.28
N PHE A 115 2.74 -8.12 -16.25
CA PHE A 115 1.96 -7.03 -16.85
C PHE A 115 0.73 -7.58 -17.58
N GLU A 116 0.89 -8.66 -18.35
CA GLU A 116 -0.23 -9.35 -19.02
C GLU A 116 -1.24 -9.91 -18.03
N ILE A 117 -0.78 -10.46 -16.90
CA ILE A 117 -1.64 -10.91 -15.81
C ILE A 117 -2.45 -9.73 -15.26
N ILE A 118 -1.82 -8.57 -15.01
CA ILE A 118 -2.53 -7.37 -14.56
C ILE A 118 -3.60 -6.96 -15.57
N LEU A 119 -3.25 -6.89 -16.86
CA LEU A 119 -4.19 -6.49 -17.89
C LEU A 119 -5.38 -7.46 -17.99
N SER A 120 -5.10 -8.76 -18.09
CA SER A 120 -6.12 -9.80 -18.27
C SER A 120 -6.98 -10.04 -17.03
N THR A 121 -6.49 -9.72 -15.84
CA THR A 121 -7.25 -9.89 -14.59
C THR A 121 -8.13 -8.68 -14.27
N PHE A 122 -7.66 -7.47 -14.58
CA PHE A 122 -8.30 -6.23 -14.09
C PHE A 122 -8.72 -5.22 -15.17
N ILE A 123 -8.08 -5.20 -16.34
CA ILE A 123 -8.22 -4.07 -17.30
C ILE A 123 -8.99 -4.42 -18.56
N LEU A 124 -8.75 -5.61 -19.13
CA LEU A 124 -9.40 -6.03 -20.37
C LEU A 124 -10.92 -6.12 -20.18
N ASN A 125 -11.65 -5.95 -21.28
CA ASN A 125 -13.09 -6.14 -21.27
C ASN A 125 -13.42 -7.58 -20.83
N ASP A 126 -14.43 -7.72 -19.98
CA ASP A 126 -14.87 -9.00 -19.44
C ASP A 126 -13.79 -9.71 -18.58
N ALA A 127 -12.82 -8.94 -18.06
CA ALA A 127 -11.84 -9.46 -17.12
C ALA A 127 -12.52 -9.96 -15.83
N PRO A 128 -12.04 -11.05 -15.23
CA PRO A 128 -12.71 -11.69 -14.08
C PRO A 128 -12.81 -10.77 -12.86
N GLN A 129 -11.91 -9.80 -12.74
CA GLN A 129 -11.91 -8.78 -11.70
C GLN A 129 -11.82 -7.39 -12.32
N GLU A 130 -12.55 -7.16 -13.42
CA GLU A 130 -12.53 -5.88 -14.14
C GLU A 130 -12.78 -4.69 -13.20
N ILE A 131 -11.82 -3.77 -13.15
CA ILE A 131 -11.92 -2.55 -12.35
C ILE A 131 -12.62 -1.43 -13.13
N ASN A 132 -13.39 -0.62 -12.39
CA ASN A 132 -14.07 0.54 -12.96
C ASN A 132 -13.08 1.68 -13.24
N LEU A 133 -12.71 1.85 -14.51
CA LEU A 133 -11.81 2.89 -14.98
C LEU A 133 -12.51 3.79 -16.00
N PRO A 134 -12.21 5.12 -15.98
CA PRO A 134 -12.59 6.01 -17.08
C PRO A 134 -12.10 5.49 -18.42
N TYR A 135 -12.94 5.63 -19.45
CA TYR A 135 -12.66 5.14 -20.79
C TYR A 135 -11.31 5.65 -21.32
N GLU A 136 -11.01 6.93 -21.12
CA GLU A 136 -9.80 7.57 -21.62
C GLU A 136 -8.53 6.91 -21.04
N ILE A 137 -8.56 6.60 -19.74
CA ILE A 137 -7.43 5.98 -19.03
C ILE A 137 -7.22 4.55 -19.53
N ARG A 138 -8.30 3.76 -19.60
CA ARG A 138 -8.25 2.38 -20.10
C ARG A 138 -7.78 2.33 -21.54
N HIS A 139 -8.35 3.18 -22.39
CA HIS A 139 -8.01 3.24 -23.82
C HIS A 139 -6.55 3.64 -24.04
N GLN A 140 -6.06 4.68 -23.36
CA GLN A 140 -4.67 5.11 -23.50
C GLN A 140 -3.66 4.04 -23.04
N LEU A 141 -3.94 3.35 -21.93
CA LEU A 141 -3.13 2.23 -21.44
C LEU A 141 -3.06 1.12 -22.49
N LEU A 142 -4.22 0.63 -22.95
CA LEU A 142 -4.29 -0.48 -23.89
C LEU A 142 -3.69 -0.11 -25.26
N GLN A 143 -3.93 1.11 -25.74
CA GLN A 143 -3.34 1.60 -26.99
C GLN A 143 -1.81 1.65 -26.92
N SER A 144 -1.25 2.17 -25.83
CA SER A 144 0.22 2.26 -25.65
C SER A 144 0.84 0.87 -25.59
N TYR A 145 0.23 -0.03 -24.81
CA TYR A 145 0.65 -1.42 -24.70
C TYR A 145 0.58 -2.14 -26.07
N GLN A 146 -0.53 -2.05 -26.79
CA GLN A 146 -0.74 -2.75 -28.06
C GLN A 146 0.17 -2.22 -29.18
N LEU A 147 0.27 -0.89 -29.34
CA LEU A 147 1.01 -0.28 -30.44
C LEU A 147 2.52 -0.30 -30.21
N GLN A 148 2.97 -0.05 -28.98
CA GLN A 148 4.40 0.10 -28.68
C GLN A 148 5.01 -1.19 -28.12
N GLN A 149 4.19 -2.18 -27.76
CA GLN A 149 4.64 -3.38 -27.05
C GLN A 149 5.50 -3.01 -25.83
N SER A 150 5.07 -1.94 -25.15
CA SER A 150 5.72 -1.36 -23.99
C SER A 150 5.14 -1.93 -22.71
N TYR A 151 6.06 -2.29 -21.81
CA TYR A 151 5.80 -2.84 -20.49
C TYR A 151 6.34 -1.88 -19.43
N HIS A 152 6.40 -0.59 -19.73
CA HIS A 152 6.95 0.37 -18.80
C HIS A 152 5.98 0.57 -17.62
N PRO A 153 6.44 0.54 -16.34
CA PRO A 153 5.56 0.64 -15.17
C PRO A 153 4.74 1.93 -15.12
N ILE A 154 5.22 3.01 -15.75
CA ILE A 154 4.49 4.29 -15.86
C ILE A 154 3.13 4.16 -16.54
N LEU A 155 2.95 3.18 -17.42
CA LEU A 155 1.69 2.98 -18.15
C LEU A 155 0.53 2.68 -17.19
N LEU A 156 0.81 2.01 -16.07
CA LEU A 156 -0.19 1.65 -15.07
C LEU A 156 -0.51 2.80 -14.10
N TYR A 157 0.24 3.90 -14.12
CA TYR A 157 0.10 4.97 -13.12
C TYR A 157 -1.23 5.70 -13.20
N PRO A 158 -1.72 6.14 -14.38
CA PRO A 158 -3.03 6.80 -14.45
C PRO A 158 -4.16 5.93 -13.91
N ALA A 159 -4.14 4.63 -14.22
CA ALA A 159 -5.11 3.67 -13.70
C ALA A 159 -4.98 3.49 -12.19
N CYS A 160 -3.76 3.34 -11.67
CA CYS A 160 -3.48 3.23 -10.24
C CYS A 160 -3.98 4.46 -9.46
N THR A 161 -3.70 5.67 -9.95
CA THR A 161 -4.18 6.91 -9.34
C THR A 161 -5.70 6.99 -9.34
N ALA A 162 -6.36 6.66 -10.46
CA ALA A 162 -7.82 6.66 -10.53
C ALA A 162 -8.45 5.70 -9.50
N ILE A 163 -7.86 4.52 -9.32
CA ILE A 163 -8.33 3.52 -8.35
C ILE A 163 -8.08 3.93 -6.91
N ILE A 164 -6.95 4.58 -6.61
CA ILE A 164 -6.70 5.13 -5.27
C ILE A 164 -7.73 6.21 -4.92
N GLU A 165 -8.03 7.12 -5.83
CA GLU A 165 -9.04 8.14 -5.60
C GLU A 165 -10.44 7.54 -5.49
N LEU A 166 -10.75 6.52 -6.31
CA LEU A 166 -12.00 5.77 -6.17
C LEU A 166 -12.10 5.12 -4.80
N LEU A 167 -11.08 4.37 -4.36
CA LEU A 167 -11.02 3.74 -3.03
C LEU A 167 -11.15 4.76 -1.91
N ARG A 168 -10.53 5.94 -2.06
CA ARG A 168 -10.60 7.01 -1.07
C ARG A 168 -12.05 7.45 -0.85
N ILE A 169 -12.76 7.72 -1.93
CA ILE A 169 -14.11 8.27 -1.91
C ILE A 169 -15.14 7.19 -1.55
N SER A 170 -15.03 6.01 -2.16
CA SER A 170 -16.07 4.97 -2.08
C SER A 170 -15.96 4.06 -0.87
N ALA A 171 -14.75 3.84 -0.34
CA ALA A 171 -14.52 2.84 0.70
C ALA A 171 -13.80 3.39 1.94
N PHE A 172 -12.73 4.17 1.75
CA PHE A 172 -11.90 4.63 2.86
C PHE A 172 -12.65 5.59 3.79
N ILE A 173 -13.38 6.58 3.26
CA ILE A 173 -14.14 7.52 4.09
C ILE A 173 -15.20 6.78 4.94
N PRO A 174 -16.08 5.92 4.37
CA PRO A 174 -16.99 5.09 5.16
C PRO A 174 -16.28 4.20 6.18
N PHE A 175 -15.16 3.58 5.80
CA PHE A 175 -14.35 2.74 6.69
C PHE A 175 -13.77 3.53 7.88
N ALA A 176 -13.21 4.71 7.62
CA ALA A 176 -12.56 5.54 8.62
C ALA A 176 -13.57 6.21 9.57
N THR A 177 -14.81 6.42 9.10
CA THR A 177 -15.89 7.08 9.86
C THR A 177 -16.92 6.10 10.44
N ASP A 178 -16.71 4.78 10.30
CA ASP A 178 -17.59 3.75 10.88
C ASP A 178 -17.69 3.93 12.42
N PRO A 179 -18.90 4.18 12.96
CA PRO A 179 -19.11 4.35 14.40
C PRO A 179 -18.56 3.21 15.25
N ASN A 180 -18.65 1.97 14.77
CA ASN A 180 -18.15 0.81 15.51
C ASN A 180 -16.61 0.85 15.60
N ARG A 181 -15.92 1.18 14.50
CA ARG A 181 -14.46 1.32 14.50
C ARG A 181 -13.99 2.51 15.32
N LEU A 182 -14.69 3.63 15.25
CA LEU A 182 -14.40 4.79 16.09
C LEU A 182 -14.53 4.47 17.58
N SER A 183 -15.55 3.70 17.97
CA SER A 183 -15.70 3.26 19.36
C SER A 183 -14.54 2.35 19.82
N LEU A 184 -14.07 1.44 18.95
CA LEU A 184 -12.93 0.58 19.22
C LEU A 184 -11.63 1.38 19.35
N TYR A 185 -11.45 2.38 18.48
CA TYR A 185 -10.31 3.29 18.51
C TYR A 185 -10.27 4.11 19.82
N GLN A 186 -11.40 4.68 20.24
CA GLN A 186 -11.53 5.42 21.50
C GLN A 186 -11.26 4.54 22.73
N LYS A 187 -11.76 3.31 22.73
CA LYS A 187 -11.51 2.34 23.80
C LYS A 187 -10.01 2.02 23.91
N LYS A 188 -9.33 1.87 22.78
CA LYS A 188 -7.88 1.59 22.72
C LYS A 188 -7.05 2.76 23.27
N LEU A 189 -7.37 4.00 22.90
CA LEU A 189 -6.71 5.20 23.44
C LEU A 189 -6.86 5.27 24.97
N SER A 190 -8.06 4.99 25.47
CA SER A 190 -8.37 4.98 26.90
C SER A 190 -7.61 3.89 27.67
N SER A 191 -7.44 2.70 27.08
CA SER A 191 -6.66 1.61 27.69
C SER A 191 -5.15 1.85 27.69
N THR A 192 -4.65 2.77 26.87
CA THR A 192 -3.20 3.06 26.76
C THR A 192 -2.74 4.16 27.73
N GLN A 193 -3.67 4.87 28.40
CA GLN A 193 -3.36 5.98 29.33
C GLN A 193 -3.29 5.59 30.82
N VAL A 194 -3.11 4.33 31.19
CA VAL A 194 -2.95 3.93 32.62
C VAL A 194 -1.62 3.21 32.86
N GLU A 195 -0.57 3.99 33.15
CA GLU A 195 0.28 3.83 34.34
C GLU A 195 1.15 5.09 34.54
N PRO A 196 0.91 5.82 35.64
CA PRO A 196 2.03 6.17 36.50
C PRO A 196 1.72 5.71 37.93
N SER A 197 2.31 4.59 38.35
CA SER A 197 2.29 4.17 39.75
C SER A 197 3.71 4.15 40.34
N PHE A 198 4.29 5.34 40.48
CA PHE A 198 5.20 5.57 41.60
C PHE A 198 4.40 5.50 42.91
N LEU A 199 5.04 4.92 43.94
CA LEU A 199 4.63 4.78 45.34
C LEU A 199 3.72 3.59 45.70
N LYS A 200 4.36 2.47 46.05
CA LYS A 200 4.21 1.89 47.40
C LYS A 200 5.48 1.17 47.81
N SER A 201 6.38 1.93 48.44
CA SER A 201 7.46 1.38 49.24
C SER A 201 6.88 0.67 50.46
N ARG A 202 7.35 -0.57 50.65
CA ARG A 202 7.52 -1.28 51.92
C ARG A 202 7.41 -0.40 53.17
N ASN A 203 6.62 -0.88 54.13
CA ASN A 203 7.13 -1.09 55.48
C ASN A 203 6.48 -2.34 56.09
N SER A 204 7.34 -3.31 56.41
CA SER A 204 7.15 -4.34 57.42
C SER A 204 6.83 -3.68 58.77
N SER A 205 6.02 -4.28 59.64
CA SER A 205 6.57 -5.20 60.64
C SER A 205 5.48 -6.04 61.29
N LYS A 206 5.80 -7.32 61.45
CA LYS A 206 5.12 -8.31 62.28
C LYS A 206 5.03 -7.81 63.73
N ILE A 207 3.85 -7.87 64.34
CA ILE A 207 3.69 -7.86 65.79
C ILE A 207 3.25 -9.28 66.17
N ASN A 208 4.18 -10.05 66.75
CA ASN A 208 3.85 -11.22 67.54
C ASN A 208 3.54 -10.75 68.96
N LEU A 209 2.37 -11.12 69.47
CA LEU A 209 2.11 -11.15 70.90
C LEU A 209 2.93 -12.29 71.54
N LEU A 210 3.52 -12.03 72.70
CA LEU A 210 3.40 -12.84 73.92
C LEU A 210 4.11 -12.11 75.08
N GLU A 211 3.29 -11.74 76.07
CA GLU A 211 3.48 -11.74 77.54
C GLU A 211 4.81 -12.30 78.08
N ALA A 212 5.34 -11.97 79.25
CA ALA A 212 5.12 -10.96 80.30
C ALA A 212 6.25 -11.19 81.33
N ASN A 213 6.57 -10.13 82.09
CA ASN A 213 7.07 -10.15 83.47
C ASN A 213 8.50 -10.62 83.82
N GLN A 214 9.13 -9.72 84.59
CA GLN A 214 9.82 -9.94 85.88
C GLN A 214 11.36 -9.94 85.93
N TYR A 215 11.82 -8.92 86.70
CA TYR A 215 13.10 -8.69 87.41
C TYR A 215 14.34 -8.32 86.61
#